data_AF-A0A947X6P1-F1
#
_entry.id   AF-A0A947X6P1-F1
#
_cell.length_a   1.000
_cell.length_b   1.000
_cell.length_c   1.000
_cell.angle_alpha   90.00
_cell.angle_beta   90.00
_cell.angle_gamma   90.00
#
_symmetry.space_group_name_H-M   'P 1'
#
loop_
_entity.id
_entity.type
_entity.pdbx_description
1 polymer ?
#
loop_
_entity_poly.entity_id
_entity_poly.type
_entity_poly.pdbx_seq_one_letter_code
_entity_poly.pdbx_strand_id
1 'polypeptide(L)'
;MIITRIKLNNNISQKGVISILLATLILSIISVIAFGISALMLQQIKMSRQMGDSTVAFYAAESGAERCLYEARKGSDVCNFTDIPLDFDSNAKYTVTYNGSNKIESTGEFRNTTRKVELNW
;
A
#
# COMPACT_ATOMS: atom_id res chain seq x y z
N MET A 1 -55.07 -6.69 68.24
CA MET A 1 -54.94 -7.12 66.83
C MET A 1 -53.69 -6.46 66.27
N ILE A 2 -52.57 -7.20 66.20
CA ILE A 2 -51.26 -6.69 65.79
C ILE A 2 -51.03 -7.14 64.35
N ILE A 3 -50.83 -6.21 63.42
CA ILE A 3 -50.42 -6.53 62.05
C ILE A 3 -49.03 -5.94 61.83
N THR A 4 -48.05 -6.82 61.77
CA THR A 4 -46.62 -6.57 61.61
C THR A 4 -46.31 -6.17 60.16
N ARG A 5 -45.54 -5.10 59.94
CA ARG A 5 -45.07 -4.72 58.60
C ARG A 5 -43.93 -5.63 58.14
N ILE A 6 -44.08 -6.22 56.95
CA ILE A 6 -43.04 -7.01 56.27
C ILE A 6 -42.02 -6.05 55.63
N LYS A 7 -40.73 -6.25 55.93
CA LYS A 7 -39.61 -5.47 55.40
C LYS A 7 -39.00 -6.24 54.22
N LEU A 8 -39.12 -5.72 53.00
CA LEU A 8 -38.51 -6.31 51.80
C LEU A 8 -37.00 -5.99 51.76
N ASN A 9 -36.16 -7.03 51.77
CA ASN A 9 -34.70 -6.94 51.66
C ASN A 9 -34.26 -7.14 50.20
N ASN A 10 -33.95 -6.04 49.50
CA ASN A 10 -33.36 -6.08 48.15
C ASN A 10 -31.83 -6.14 48.24
N ASN A 11 -31.27 -7.35 48.35
CA ASN A 11 -29.84 -7.61 48.15
C ASN A 11 -29.64 -8.46 46.88
N ILE A 12 -30.04 -7.91 45.73
CA ILE A 12 -29.90 -8.60 44.45
C ILE A 12 -28.44 -8.44 43.97
N SER A 13 -27.61 -9.47 44.19
CA SER A 13 -26.44 -9.88 43.40
C SER A 13 -25.50 -8.81 42.81
N GLN A 14 -25.07 -7.81 43.59
CA GLN A 14 -24.08 -6.80 43.16
C GLN A 14 -22.78 -7.40 42.58
N LYS A 15 -22.37 -8.59 43.03
CA LYS A 15 -21.16 -9.28 42.54
C LYS A 15 -21.24 -9.70 41.06
N GLY A 16 -22.41 -10.09 40.57
CA GLY A 16 -22.59 -10.50 39.17
C GLY A 16 -22.48 -9.34 38.19
N VAL A 17 -23.04 -8.19 38.57
CA VAL A 17 -22.99 -6.95 37.76
C VAL A 17 -21.54 -6.46 37.61
N ILE A 18 -20.77 -6.48 38.70
CA ILE A 18 -19.35 -6.07 38.70
C ILE A 18 -18.50 -7.01 37.81
N SER A 19 -18.77 -8.32 37.84
CA SER A 19 -18.06 -9.29 37.00
C SER A 19 -18.30 -9.07 35.51
N ILE A 20 -19.54 -8.75 35.12
CA ILE A 20 -19.89 -8.48 33.72
C ILE A 20 -19.22 -7.17 33.27
N LEU A 21 -19.28 -6.12 34.09
CA LEU A 21 -18.64 -4.84 33.77
C LEU A 21 -17.13 -5.03 33.54
N LEU A 22 -16.45 -5.75 34.45
CA LEU A 22 -15.02 -6.02 34.32
C LEU A 22 -14.69 -6.86 33.08
N ALA A 23 -15.49 -7.89 32.80
CA ALA A 23 -15.31 -8.71 31.60
C ALA A 23 -15.48 -7.87 30.31
N THR A 24 -16.49 -7.01 30.25
CA THR A 24 -16.71 -6.12 29.10
C THR A 24 -15.60 -5.08 28.94
N LEU A 25 -15.03 -4.57 30.03
CA LEU A 25 -13.89 -3.66 30.01
C LEU A 25 -12.64 -4.35 29.45
N ILE A 26 -12.36 -5.58 29.89
CA ILE A 26 -11.21 -6.34 29.39
C ILE A 26 -11.41 -6.68 27.90
N LEU A 27 -12.61 -7.11 27.52
CA LEU A 27 -12.94 -7.43 26.14
C LEU A 27 -12.82 -6.22 25.22
N SER A 28 -13.21 -5.02 25.68
CA SER A 28 -13.09 -3.79 24.90
C SER A 28 -11.63 -3.42 24.66
N ILE A 29 -10.77 -3.52 25.67
CA ILE A 29 -9.32 -3.27 25.53
C ILE A 29 -8.71 -4.23 24.51
N ILE A 30 -9.00 -5.53 24.61
CA ILE A 30 -8.49 -6.54 23.67
C ILE A 30 -9.00 -6.27 22.25
N SER A 31 -10.26 -5.87 22.10
CA SER A 31 -10.85 -5.54 20.80
C SER A 31 -10.18 -4.34 20.14
N VAL A 32 -9.87 -3.29 20.90
CA VAL A 32 -9.14 -2.12 20.40
C VAL A 32 -7.76 -2.52 19.88
N ILE A 33 -7.05 -3.37 20.60
CA ILE A 33 -5.73 -3.86 20.17
C ILE A 33 -5.86 -4.69 18.89
N ALA A 34 -6.84 -5.59 18.82
CA ALA A 34 -7.08 -6.42 17.64
C ALA A 34 -7.41 -5.58 16.39
N PHE A 35 -8.24 -4.54 16.52
CA PHE A 35 -8.54 -3.64 15.41
C PHE A 35 -7.34 -2.77 15.02
N GLY A 36 -6.54 -2.33 15.99
CA GLY A 36 -5.28 -1.62 15.73
C GLY A 36 -4.33 -2.44 14.85
N ILE A 37 -4.13 -3.72 15.19
CA ILE A 37 -3.29 -4.64 14.41
C ILE A 37 -3.89 -4.89 13.03
N SER A 38 -5.21 -5.08 12.94
CA SER A 38 -5.90 -5.32 11.66
C SER A 38 -5.71 -4.15 10.69
N ALA A 39 -5.79 -2.90 11.19
CA ALA A 39 -5.56 -1.71 10.37
C ALA A 39 -4.12 -1.66 9.83
N LEU A 40 -3.13 -1.99 10.66
CA LEU A 40 -1.73 -2.05 10.24
C LEU A 40 -1.50 -3.14 9.17
N MET A 41 -2.12 -4.31 9.32
CA MET A 41 -2.02 -5.39 8.33
C MET A 41 -2.58 -4.97 6.98
N LEU A 42 -3.73 -4.29 6.95
CA LEU A 42 -4.30 -3.78 5.70
C LEU A 42 -3.38 -2.79 4.98
N GLN A 43 -2.67 -1.95 5.74
CA GLN A 43 -1.67 -1.03 5.18
C GLN A 43 -0.48 -1.80 4.59
N GLN A 44 0.03 -2.80 5.29
CA GLN A 44 1.13 -3.64 4.82
C GLN A 44 0.77 -4.38 3.52
N ILE A 45 -0.45 -4.91 3.40
CA ILE A 45 -0.92 -5.57 2.18
C ILE A 45 -0.91 -4.60 0.99
N LYS A 46 -1.38 -3.36 1.18
CA LYS A 46 -1.34 -2.33 0.13
C LYS A 46 0.08 -2.01 -0.29
N MET A 47 0.98 -1.82 0.68
CA MET A 47 2.40 -1.54 0.42
C MET A 47 3.08 -2.70 -0.31
N SER A 48 2.80 -3.94 0.08
CA SER A 48 3.32 -5.14 -0.59
C SER A 48 2.90 -5.21 -2.06
N ARG A 49 1.62 -4.91 -2.37
CA ARG A 49 1.14 -4.83 -3.76
C ARG A 49 1.85 -3.74 -4.56
N GLN A 50 2.00 -2.54 -3.98
CA GLN A 50 2.74 -1.44 -4.63
C GLN A 50 4.21 -1.79 -4.86
N MET A 51 4.82 -2.59 -3.98
CA MET A 51 6.19 -3.06 -4.17
C MET A 51 6.30 -4.04 -5.34
N GLY A 52 5.31 -4.92 -5.53
CA GLY A 52 5.21 -5.77 -6.72
C GLY A 52 4.98 -4.97 -8.00
N ASP A 53 4.06 -4.01 -7.98
CA ASP A 53 3.81 -3.14 -9.14
C ASP A 53 5.04 -2.27 -9.47
N SER A 54 5.83 -1.92 -8.46
CA SER A 54 7.07 -1.15 -8.59
C SER A 54 8.16 -1.88 -9.36
N THR A 55 8.29 -3.21 -9.25
CA THR A 55 9.33 -3.93 -9.99
C THR A 55 9.02 -3.93 -11.48
N VAL A 56 7.75 -4.08 -11.85
CA VAL A 56 7.28 -4.00 -13.24
C VAL A 56 7.50 -2.60 -13.81
N ALA A 57 7.12 -1.55 -13.06
CA ALA A 57 7.36 -0.17 -13.49
C ALA A 57 8.86 0.14 -13.65
N PHE A 58 9.71 -0.40 -12.78
CA PHE A 58 11.16 -0.25 -12.89
C PHE A 58 11.71 -0.97 -14.12
N TYR A 59 11.28 -2.20 -14.36
CA TYR A 59 11.66 -2.96 -15.54
C TYR A 59 11.24 -2.28 -16.85
N ALA A 60 10.05 -1.66 -16.88
CA ALA A 60 9.61 -0.85 -18.01
C ALA A 60 10.53 0.37 -18.24
N ALA A 61 10.91 1.05 -17.16
CA ALA A 61 11.83 2.19 -17.22
C ALA A 61 13.21 1.76 -17.75
N GLU A 62 13.79 0.68 -17.24
CA GLU A 62 15.09 0.17 -17.71
C GLU A 62 15.03 -0.22 -19.19
N SER A 63 13.99 -0.94 -19.61
CA SER A 63 13.83 -1.37 -21.01
C SER A 63 13.77 -0.17 -21.96
N GLY A 64 13.05 0.90 -21.58
CA GLY A 64 13.03 2.15 -22.34
C GLY A 64 14.40 2.82 -22.41
N ALA A 65 15.14 2.83 -21.29
CA ALA A 65 16.47 3.41 -21.22
C ALA A 65 17.48 2.65 -22.08
N GLU A 66 17.48 1.32 -22.03
CA GLU A 66 18.33 0.46 -22.86
C GLU A 66 18.04 0.63 -24.35
N ARG A 67 16.76 0.71 -24.73
CA ARG A 67 16.36 0.97 -26.12
C ARG A 67 16.91 2.30 -26.62
N CYS A 68 16.79 3.37 -25.83
CA CYS A 68 17.30 4.69 -26.17
C CYS A 68 18.84 4.69 -26.25
N LEU A 69 19.51 4.01 -25.33
CA LEU A 69 20.97 3.82 -25.37
C LEU A 69 21.42 3.04 -26.61
N TYR A 70 20.66 2.04 -27.03
CA TYR A 70 20.93 1.27 -28.23
C TYR A 70 20.83 2.11 -29.51
N GLU A 71 19.79 2.95 -29.62
CA GLU A 71 19.64 3.88 -30.74
C GLU A 71 20.76 4.94 -30.73
N ALA A 72 21.12 5.46 -29.56
CA ALA A 72 22.24 6.40 -29.42
C ALA A 72 23.56 5.78 -29.90
N ARG A 73 23.83 4.50 -29.56
CA ARG A 73 25.01 3.77 -30.05
C ARG A 73 25.03 3.55 -31.56
N LYS A 74 23.85 3.51 -32.21
CA LYS A 74 23.74 3.41 -33.67
C LYS A 74 23.94 4.75 -34.39
N GLY A 75 24.11 5.84 -33.66
CA GLY A 75 24.22 7.20 -34.22
C GLY A 75 22.87 7.88 -34.45
N SER A 76 21.79 7.36 -33.87
CA SER A 76 20.48 8.01 -33.84
C SER A 76 20.35 8.81 -32.54
N ASP A 77 20.58 10.12 -32.59
CA ASP A 77 20.47 11.04 -31.43
C ASP A 77 19.02 11.38 -31.03
N VAL A 78 18.03 10.67 -31.57
CA VAL A 78 16.61 10.94 -31.32
C VAL A 78 16.00 9.73 -30.63
N CYS A 79 16.04 9.71 -29.30
CA CYS A 79 15.25 8.78 -28.53
C CYS A 79 14.33 9.52 -27.55
N ASN A 80 13.20 9.96 -28.12
CA ASN A 80 12.05 10.47 -27.39
C ASN A 80 10.89 9.51 -27.64
N PHE A 81 10.59 8.68 -26.65
CA PHE A 81 9.49 7.71 -26.69
C PHE A 81 8.46 8.13 -25.65
N THR A 82 7.18 8.10 -25.99
CA THR A 82 6.11 8.48 -25.05
C THR A 82 5.05 7.40 -25.01
N ASP A 83 4.70 6.97 -23.80
CA ASP A 83 3.63 6.01 -23.52
C ASP A 83 3.73 4.70 -24.31
N ILE A 84 4.97 4.25 -24.58
CA ILE A 84 5.18 3.01 -25.33
C ILE A 84 4.89 1.82 -24.41
N PRO A 85 4.00 0.91 -24.82
CA PRO A 85 3.76 -0.30 -24.05
C PRO A 85 5.02 -1.17 -24.03
N LEU A 86 5.35 -1.71 -22.85
CA LEU A 86 6.45 -2.65 -22.69
C LEU A 86 6.16 -3.99 -23.39
N ASP A 87 4.90 -4.43 -23.32
CA ASP A 87 4.40 -5.64 -23.96
C ASP A 87 2.89 -5.47 -24.24
N PHE A 88 2.33 -6.29 -25.12
CA PHE A 88 0.94 -6.28 -25.53
C PHE A 88 -0.05 -6.56 -24.38
N ASP A 89 0.38 -7.31 -23.36
CA ASP A 89 -0.50 -7.77 -22.28
C ASP A 89 -0.27 -7.05 -20.94
N SER A 90 0.94 -6.51 -20.73
CA SER A 90 1.36 -6.09 -19.40
C SER A 90 0.76 -4.77 -18.91
N ASN A 91 0.05 -3.99 -19.74
CA ASN A 91 -0.39 -2.60 -19.45
C ASN A 91 0.71 -1.67 -18.90
N ALA A 92 1.97 -2.12 -18.87
CA ALA A 92 3.12 -1.35 -18.44
C ALA A 92 3.59 -0.51 -19.61
N LYS A 93 3.96 0.73 -19.33
CA LYS A 93 4.38 1.69 -20.34
C LYS A 93 5.69 2.34 -19.93
N TYR A 94 6.41 2.87 -20.89
CA TYR A 94 7.57 3.69 -20.63
C TYR A 94 7.59 4.94 -21.51
N THR A 95 8.16 6.00 -20.95
CA THR A 95 8.39 7.28 -21.59
C THR A 95 9.85 7.64 -21.38
N VAL A 96 10.58 7.89 -22.46
CA VAL A 96 12.00 8.18 -22.45
C VAL A 96 12.23 9.53 -23.10
N THR A 97 13.06 10.34 -22.45
CA THR A 97 13.52 11.62 -22.97
C THR A 97 15.04 11.64 -23.03
N TYR A 98 15.57 11.98 -24.20
CA TYR A 98 17.00 12.21 -24.40
C TYR A 98 17.30 13.70 -24.42
N ASN A 99 18.24 14.16 -23.59
CA ASN A 99 18.56 15.58 -23.45
C ASN A 99 19.91 15.98 -24.11
N GLY A 100 20.38 15.23 -25.10
CA GLY A 100 21.52 15.62 -25.94
C GLY A 100 22.88 15.78 -25.25
N SER A 101 23.01 15.38 -23.98
CA SER A 101 24.24 15.47 -23.18
C SER A 101 24.59 14.11 -22.56
N ASN A 102 24.49 13.04 -23.36
CA ASN A 102 24.60 11.64 -22.91
C ASN A 102 23.73 11.31 -21.69
N LYS A 103 22.61 12.02 -21.56
CA LYS A 103 21.67 11.88 -20.45
C LYS A 103 20.37 11.33 -20.99
N ILE A 104 19.98 10.16 -20.48
CA ILE A 104 18.69 9.53 -20.74
C ILE A 104 17.88 9.55 -19.45
N GLU A 105 16.66 10.05 -19.55
CA GLU A 105 15.67 9.94 -18.49
C GLU A 105 14.55 9.02 -18.98
N SER A 106 14.40 7.86 -18.34
CA SER A 106 13.35 6.91 -18.65
C SER A 106 12.41 6.78 -17.46
N THR A 107 11.11 6.89 -17.72
CA THR A 107 10.05 6.76 -16.75
C THR A 107 9.16 5.59 -17.13
N GLY A 108 9.08 4.58 -16.29
CA GLY A 108 8.19 3.44 -16.45
C GLY A 108 6.97 3.58 -15.55
N GLU A 109 5.82 3.20 -16.09
CA GLU A 109 4.51 3.28 -15.45
C GLU A 109 3.84 1.91 -15.50
N PHE A 110 3.33 1.47 -14.35
CA PHE A 110 2.46 0.30 -14.28
C PHE A 110 1.39 0.53 -13.21
N ARG A 111 0.12 0.46 -13.64
CA ARG A 111 -1.07 0.72 -12.81
C ARG A 111 -1.03 2.11 -12.16
N ASN A 112 -0.71 2.19 -10.87
CA ASN A 112 -0.63 3.44 -10.11
C ASN A 112 0.78 3.63 -9.49
N THR A 113 1.77 2.97 -10.08
CA THR A 113 3.16 3.04 -9.65
C THR A 113 4.02 3.51 -10.81
N THR A 114 4.83 4.53 -10.54
CA THR A 114 5.75 5.12 -11.51
C THR A 114 7.17 5.04 -10.97
N ARG A 115 8.12 4.63 -11.81
CA ARG A 115 9.55 4.59 -11.49
C ARG A 115 10.35 5.30 -12.56
N LYS A 116 11.39 6.00 -12.14
CA LYS A 116 12.28 6.74 -13.03
C LYS A 116 13.70 6.18 -12.91
N VAL A 117 14.33 5.99 -14.06
CA VAL A 117 15.73 5.62 -14.21
C VAL A 117 16.42 6.71 -15.01
N GLU A 118 17.58 7.13 -14.53
CA GLU A 118 18.43 8.09 -15.20
C GLU A 118 19.75 7.42 -15.53
N LEU A 119 20.17 7.51 -16.79
CA LEU A 119 21.45 7.04 -17.26
C LEU A 119 22.28 8.22 -17.75
N ASN A 120 23.54 8.24 -17.35
CA ASN A 120 24.55 9.17 -17.82
C ASN A 120 25.76 8.34 -18.27
N TRP A 121 26.28 8.56 -19.48
CA TRP A 121 27.38 7.77 -20.04
C TRP A 121 28.40 8.58 -20.84
#